data_AF-A0A1G9WJU5-F1
#
_entry.id   AF-A0A1G9WJU5-F1
#
_cell.length_a   1.000
_cell.length_b   1.000
_cell.length_c   1.000
_cell.angle_alpha   90.00
_cell.angle_beta   90.00
_cell.angle_gamma   90.00
#
_symmetry.space_group_name_H-M   'P 1'
#
loop_
_entity.id
_entity.type
_entity.pdbx_description
1 polymer ?
#
loop_
_entity_poly.entity_id
_entity_poly.type
_entity_poly.pdbx_seq_one_letter_code
_entity_poly.pdbx_strand_id
1 'polypeptide(L)'
;MLLIAATLLLAVSAMHSIVGEIRLLRPLLRLDRLPVILGSPEMTRTTIRVAWHLTSLIWLGMAALLVRLQQTPMDFAACFLWVMTAIFTASGLVALVASHGRHLSWVFFLPVAALCARFASGL
;
A
#
# COMPACT_ATOMS: atom_id res chain seq x y z
N MET A 1 -6.61 24.24 -3.19
CA MET A 1 -5.39 23.63 -3.77
C MET A 1 -5.18 22.19 -3.28
N LEU A 2 -5.28 21.89 -1.98
CA LEU A 2 -5.07 20.52 -1.46
C LEU A 2 -6.12 19.51 -1.95
N LEU A 3 -7.39 19.92 -2.11
CA LEU A 3 -8.42 19.04 -2.68
C LEU A 3 -8.10 18.63 -4.12
N ILE A 4 -7.55 19.54 -4.93
CA ILE A 4 -7.12 19.24 -6.30
C ILE A 4 -5.98 18.21 -6.24
N ALA A 5 -4.99 18.41 -5.38
CA ALA A 5 -3.90 17.46 -5.18
C ALA A 5 -4.39 16.09 -4.70
N ALA A 6 -5.38 16.04 -3.79
CA ALA A 6 -6.01 14.80 -3.34
C ALA A 6 -6.73 14.08 -4.50
N THR A 7 -7.51 14.80 -5.31
CA THR A 7 -8.17 14.24 -6.50
C THR A 7 -7.14 13.70 -7.51
N LEU A 8 -6.03 14.40 -7.72
CA LEU A 8 -4.95 13.92 -8.58
C LEU A 8 -4.29 12.67 -8.01
N LEU A 9 -4.10 12.56 -6.69
CA LEU A 9 -3.59 11.32 -6.08
C LEU A 9 -4.55 10.14 -6.25
N LEU A 10 -5.87 10.36 -6.19
CA LEU A 10 -6.85 9.32 -6.52
C LEU A 10 -6.72 8.88 -7.98
N ALA A 11 -6.54 9.83 -8.90
CA ALA A 11 -6.30 9.53 -10.31
C ALA A 11 -4.99 8.76 -10.52
N VAL A 12 -3.90 9.14 -9.85
CA VAL A 12 -2.62 8.42 -9.89
C VAL A 12 -2.77 7.00 -9.35
N SER A 13 -3.49 6.82 -8.24
CA SER A 13 -3.80 5.50 -7.67
C SER A 13 -4.57 4.61 -8.66
N ALA A 14 -5.61 5.14 -9.30
CA ALA A 14 -6.36 4.41 -10.32
C ALA A 14 -5.50 4.09 -11.56
N MET A 15 -4.73 5.06 -12.06
CA MET A 15 -3.88 4.89 -13.23
C MET A 15 -2.79 3.85 -13.00
N HIS A 16 -2.10 3.89 -11.88
CA HIS A 16 -1.07 2.91 -11.58
C HIS A 16 -1.68 1.53 -11.31
N SER A 17 -2.68 1.43 -10.44
CA SER A 17 -3.27 0.14 -10.05
C SER A 17 -3.97 -0.54 -11.22
N ILE A 18 -4.93 0.15 -11.86
CA ILE A 18 -5.83 -0.45 -12.84
C ILE A 18 -5.21 -0.43 -14.23
N VAL A 19 -4.84 0.76 -14.72
CA VAL A 19 -4.30 0.91 -16.07
C VAL A 19 -2.93 0.25 -16.18
N GLY A 20 -2.10 0.40 -15.14
CA GLY A 20 -0.80 -0.27 -15.05
C GLY A 20 -0.89 -1.80 -15.00
N GLU A 21 -1.82 -2.37 -14.22
CA GLU A 21 -2.07 -3.82 -14.22
C GLU A 21 -2.46 -4.30 -15.62
N ILE A 22 -3.39 -3.63 -16.29
CA ILE A 22 -3.90 -4.05 -17.60
C ILE A 22 -2.82 -3.92 -18.69
N ARG A 23 -2.12 -2.79 -18.74
CA ARG A 23 -1.24 -2.44 -19.87
C ARG A 23 0.21 -2.85 -19.67
N LEU A 24 0.68 -2.98 -18.43
CA LEU A 24 2.09 -3.28 -18.13
C LEU A 24 2.22 -4.62 -17.41
N LEU A 25 1.56 -4.78 -16.26
CA LEU A 25 1.84 -5.90 -15.37
C LEU A 25 1.30 -7.23 -15.91
N ARG A 26 0.07 -7.27 -16.44
CA ARG A 26 -0.50 -8.49 -17.02
C ARG A 26 0.31 -9.01 -18.21
N PRO A 27 0.68 -8.21 -19.23
CA PRO A 27 1.56 -8.67 -20.29
C PRO A 27 2.91 -9.18 -19.77
N LEU A 28 3.54 -8.43 -18.86
CA LEU A 28 4.85 -8.78 -18.30
C LEU A 28 4.80 -10.10 -17.52
N LEU A 29 3.80 -10.31 -16.68
CA LEU A 29 3.67 -11.49 -15.83
C LEU A 29 3.17 -12.74 -16.58
N ARG A 30 2.75 -12.59 -17.84
CA ARG A 30 2.40 -13.70 -18.74
C ARG A 30 3.62 -14.28 -19.47
N LEU A 31 4.80 -13.67 -19.38
CA LEU A 31 6.00 -14.23 -19.97
C LEU A 31 6.35 -15.57 -19.30
N ASP A 32 6.67 -16.58 -20.11
CA ASP A 32 6.99 -17.94 -19.63
C ASP A 32 8.33 -18.03 -18.89
N ARG A 33 9.12 -16.95 -18.90
CA ARG A 33 10.49 -16.90 -18.37
C ARG A 33 10.62 -16.09 -17.07
N LEU A 34 9.57 -16.06 -16.25
CA LEU A 34 9.69 -15.42 -14.94
C LEU A 34 10.69 -16.19 -14.05
N PRO A 35 11.56 -15.48 -13.31
CA PRO A 35 12.49 -16.13 -12.39
C PRO A 35 11.73 -16.84 -11.27
N VAL A 36 12.37 -17.82 -10.65
CA VAL A 36 11.85 -18.52 -9.47
C VAL A 36 12.28 -17.75 -8.23
N ILE A 37 11.41 -16.85 -7.74
CA ILE A 37 11.61 -16.13 -6.48
C ILE A 37 10.69 -16.76 -5.42
N LEU A 38 11.20 -16.96 -4.21
CA LEU A 38 10.44 -17.52 -3.07
C LEU A 38 9.79 -18.90 -3.37
N GLY A 39 10.45 -19.68 -4.22
CA GLY A 39 10.15 -21.08 -4.50
C GLY A 39 9.27 -21.35 -5.72
N SER A 40 8.67 -20.34 -6.37
CA SER A 40 7.95 -20.57 -7.63
C SER A 40 7.79 -19.30 -8.50
N PRO A 41 7.59 -19.44 -9.83
CA PRO A 41 7.19 -18.31 -10.69
C PRO A 41 5.87 -17.66 -10.25
N GLU A 42 4.94 -18.44 -9.70
CA GLU A 42 3.67 -17.94 -9.17
C GLU A 42 3.91 -16.99 -7.99
N MET A 43 4.82 -17.34 -7.09
CA MET A 43 5.18 -16.46 -5.96
C MET A 43 5.86 -15.18 -6.45
N THR A 44 6.62 -15.24 -7.54
CA THR A 44 7.17 -14.06 -8.22
C THR A 44 6.06 -13.16 -8.73
N ARG A 45 5.06 -13.72 -9.44
CA ARG A 45 3.88 -12.97 -9.91
C ARG A 45 3.14 -12.32 -8.76
N THR A 46 2.88 -13.07 -7.68
CA THR A 46 2.18 -12.57 -6.50
C THR A 46 2.95 -11.45 -5.83
N THR A 47 4.25 -11.61 -5.60
CA THR A 47 5.09 -10.60 -4.95
C THR A 47 5.12 -9.30 -5.75
N ILE A 48 5.27 -9.41 -7.08
CA ILE A 48 5.26 -8.25 -7.98
C ILE A 48 3.89 -7.55 -7.96
N ARG A 49 2.78 -8.29 -8.02
CA ARG A 49 1.42 -7.68 -7.95
C ARG A 49 1.16 -7.02 -6.61
N VAL A 50 1.56 -7.65 -5.51
CA VAL A 50 1.42 -7.06 -4.18
C VAL A 50 2.18 -5.75 -4.10
N ALA A 51 3.46 -5.72 -4.51
CA ALA A 51 4.26 -4.51 -4.52
C ALA A 51 3.62 -3.40 -5.38
N TRP A 52 3.08 -3.76 -6.55
CA TRP A 52 2.42 -2.84 -7.47
C TRP A 52 1.18 -2.17 -6.87
N HIS A 53 0.26 -2.96 -6.29
CA HIS A 53 -0.96 -2.41 -5.69
C HIS A 53 -0.69 -1.69 -4.36
N LEU A 54 0.38 -2.04 -3.65
CA LEU A 54 0.75 -1.39 -2.41
C LEU A 54 1.06 0.10 -2.58
N THR A 55 1.78 0.47 -3.65
CA THR A 55 2.02 1.88 -3.97
C THR A 55 0.72 2.65 -4.16
N SER A 56 -0.29 2.01 -4.76
CA SER A 56 -1.61 2.62 -4.96
C SER A 56 -2.36 2.85 -3.65
N LEU A 57 -2.26 1.91 -2.71
CA LEU A 57 -2.80 2.04 -1.36
C LEU A 57 -2.17 3.23 -0.60
N ILE A 58 -0.86 3.42 -0.75
CA ILE A 58 -0.15 4.56 -0.14
C ILE A 58 -0.70 5.89 -0.66
N TRP A 59 -0.90 6.03 -1.98
CA TRP A 59 -1.47 7.26 -2.53
C TRP A 59 -2.90 7.52 -2.08
N LEU A 60 -3.72 6.48 -1.87
CA LEU A 60 -5.06 6.63 -1.30
C LEU A 60 -5.00 7.22 0.12
N GLY A 61 -4.10 6.72 0.96
CA GLY A 61 -3.92 7.29 2.30
C GLY A 61 -3.37 8.72 2.25
N MET A 62 -2.42 9.02 1.36
CA MET A 62 -1.94 10.39 1.15
C MET A 62 -3.08 11.33 0.72
N ALA A 63 -3.97 10.89 -0.17
CA ALA A 63 -5.15 11.67 -0.57
C ALA A 63 -6.07 11.96 0.62
N ALA A 64 -6.34 10.97 1.47
CA ALA A 64 -7.12 11.14 2.69
C ALA A 64 -6.47 12.16 3.65
N LEU A 65 -5.14 12.14 3.78
CA LEU A 65 -4.40 13.10 4.59
C LEU A 65 -4.50 14.53 4.04
N LEU A 66 -4.41 14.72 2.72
CA LEU A 66 -4.57 16.05 2.11
C LEU A 66 -5.98 16.62 2.32
N VAL A 67 -7.01 15.77 2.24
CA VAL A 67 -8.39 16.16 2.55
C VAL A 67 -8.50 16.58 4.02
N ARG A 68 -7.96 15.76 4.93
CA ARG A 68 -7.99 16.07 6.38
C ARG A 68 -7.29 17.37 6.70
N LEU A 69 -6.08 17.57 6.15
CA LEU A 69 -5.28 18.75 6.37
C LEU A 69 -6.00 20.03 5.91
N GLN A 70 -6.77 19.96 4.83
CA GLN A 70 -7.58 21.08 4.35
C GLN A 70 -8.78 21.37 5.27
N GLN A 71 -9.42 20.34 5.84
CA GLN A 71 -10.67 20.47 6.59
C GLN A 71 -10.45 20.79 8.07
N THR A 72 -9.49 20.12 8.73
CA THR A 72 -9.23 20.32 10.16
C THR A 72 -7.75 20.06 10.44
N PRO A 73 -6.89 21.08 10.37
CA PRO A 73 -5.44 20.91 10.60
C PRO A 73 -5.09 20.47 12.03
N MET A 74 -5.92 20.83 13.02
CA MET A 74 -5.62 20.62 14.44
C MET A 74 -5.53 19.15 14.88
N ASP A 75 -6.18 18.24 14.17
CA ASP A 75 -6.19 16.81 14.48
C ASP A 75 -5.40 15.98 13.44
N PHE A 76 -4.64 16.67 12.58
CA PHE A 76 -3.90 16.04 11.49
C PHE A 76 -2.92 14.98 12.00
N ALA A 77 -2.26 15.21 13.14
CA ALA A 77 -1.31 14.24 13.72
C ALA A 77 -1.99 12.91 14.07
N ALA A 78 -3.18 12.96 14.70
CA ALA A 78 -3.94 11.76 15.03
C ALA A 78 -4.43 11.06 13.75
N CYS A 79 -4.94 11.81 12.77
CA CYS A 79 -5.34 11.26 11.48
C CYS A 79 -4.18 10.60 10.73
N PHE A 80 -3.02 11.26 10.71
CA PHE A 80 -1.78 10.73 10.12
C PHE A 80 -1.44 9.37 10.67
N LEU A 81 -1.40 9.23 12.00
CA LEU A 81 -1.06 7.96 12.64
C LEU A 81 -2.08 6.86 12.33
N TRP A 82 -3.38 7.16 12.33
CA TRP A 82 -4.39 6.18 11.97
C TRP A 82 -4.33 5.75 10.50
N VAL A 83 -4.02 6.67 9.58
CA VAL A 83 -3.77 6.34 8.17
C VAL A 83 -2.53 5.46 8.02
N MET A 84 -1.44 5.76 8.73
CA MET A 84 -0.25 4.90 8.75
C MET A 84 -0.59 3.51 9.29
N THR A 85 -1.29 3.43 10.43
CA THR A 85 -1.76 2.16 11.00
C THR A 85 -2.55 1.35 9.99
N ALA A 86 -3.50 1.98 9.29
CA ALA A 86 -4.33 1.31 8.29
C ALA A 86 -3.50 0.79 7.09
N ILE A 87 -2.65 1.64 6.49
CA ILE A 87 -1.80 1.25 5.37
C ILE A 87 -0.88 0.10 5.76
N PHE A 88 -0.16 0.23 6.88
CA PHE A 88 0.86 -0.75 7.27
C PHE A 88 0.23 -2.06 7.77
N THR A 89 -0.94 -2.01 8.40
CA THR A 89 -1.71 -3.23 8.73
C THR A 89 -2.11 -3.96 7.46
N ALA A 90 -2.74 -3.26 6.50
CA ALA A 90 -3.13 -3.86 5.23
C ALA A 90 -1.92 -4.42 4.46
N SER A 91 -0.82 -3.66 4.41
CA SER A 91 0.45 -4.07 3.80
C SER A 91 1.00 -5.35 4.42
N GLY A 92 1.06 -5.40 5.76
CA GLY A 92 1.59 -6.54 6.50
C GLY A 92 0.71 -7.78 6.37
N LEU A 93 -0.61 -7.63 6.47
CA LEU A 93 -1.55 -8.75 6.31
C LEU A 93 -1.52 -9.31 4.88
N VAL A 94 -1.54 -8.44 3.86
CA VAL A 94 -1.43 -8.88 2.46
C VAL A 94 -0.10 -9.57 2.21
N ALA A 95 1.02 -9.00 2.68
CA ALA A 95 2.33 -9.61 2.53
C ALA A 95 2.41 -10.99 3.22
N LEU A 96 1.90 -11.12 4.45
CA LEU A 96 1.88 -12.37 5.19
C LEU A 96 1.01 -13.43 4.49
N VAL A 97 -0.23 -13.09 4.16
CA VAL A 97 -1.21 -14.02 3.59
C VAL A 97 -0.85 -14.40 2.15
N ALA A 98 -0.62 -13.41 1.28
CA ALA A 98 -0.37 -13.66 -0.14
C ALA A 98 0.94 -14.41 -0.40
N SER A 99 1.94 -14.24 0.48
CA SER A 99 3.22 -14.96 0.36
C SER A 99 3.29 -16.25 1.18
N HIS A 100 2.23 -16.62 1.92
CA HIS A 100 2.27 -17.69 2.91
C HIS A 100 3.45 -17.54 3.89
N GLY A 101 3.72 -16.30 4.31
CA GLY A 101 4.82 -15.94 5.21
C GLY A 101 6.22 -15.97 4.58
N ARG A 102 6.37 -16.34 3.30
CA ARG A 102 7.68 -16.44 2.64
C ARG A 102 8.31 -15.08 2.33
N HIS A 103 7.49 -14.03 2.14
CA HIS A 103 7.97 -12.67 1.93
C HIS A 103 7.98 -11.91 3.26
N LEU A 104 9.14 -11.83 3.92
CA LEU A 104 9.30 -11.35 5.30
C LEU A 104 9.01 -9.86 5.54
N SER A 105 8.58 -9.09 4.54
CA SER A 105 8.22 -7.68 4.72
C SER A 105 7.15 -7.44 5.80
N TRP A 106 6.28 -8.42 6.07
CA TRP A 106 5.27 -8.34 7.13
C TRP A 106 5.88 -8.17 8.53
N VAL A 107 7.11 -8.67 8.75
CA VAL A 107 7.86 -8.53 10.00
C VAL A 107 8.17 -7.05 10.30
N PHE A 108 8.19 -6.18 9.29
CA PHE A 108 8.41 -4.75 9.47
C PHE A 108 7.11 -3.95 9.36
N PHE A 109 6.23 -4.31 8.44
CA PHE A 109 4.95 -3.60 8.28
C PHE A 109 4.07 -3.69 9.53
N LEU A 110 3.92 -4.87 10.14
CA LEU A 110 3.05 -5.02 11.30
C LEU A 110 3.58 -4.29 12.55
N PRO A 111 4.89 -4.31 12.88
CA PRO A 111 5.41 -3.47 13.96
C PRO A 111 5.25 -1.97 13.73
N VAL A 112 5.45 -1.47 12.50
CA VAL A 112 5.18 -0.05 12.20
C VAL A 112 3.71 0.28 12.48
N ALA A 113 2.78 -0.55 12.02
CA ALA A 113 1.36 -0.36 12.29
C ALA A 113 1.04 -0.37 13.80
N ALA A 114 1.61 -1.33 14.55
CA ALA A 114 1.40 -1.45 15.99
C ALA A 114 1.94 -0.24 16.75
N LEU A 115 3.13 0.26 16.40
CA LEU A 115 3.73 1.44 17.02
C LEU A 115 2.92 2.71 16.73
N CYS A 116 2.47 2.90 15.48
CA CYS A 116 1.58 4.01 15.12
C CYS A 116 0.25 3.94 15.88
N ALA A 117 -0.37 2.76 15.97
CA ALA A 117 -1.62 2.55 16.68
C ALA A 117 -1.49 2.86 18.18
N ARG A 118 -0.44 2.32 18.82
CA ARG A 118 -0.13 2.55 20.23
C ARG A 118 0.00 4.05 20.54
N PHE A 119 0.78 4.77 19.74
CA PHE A 119 0.94 6.21 19.92
C PHE A 119 -0.38 6.95 19.68
N ALA A 120 -1.15 6.59 18.64
CA ALA A 120 -2.44 7.21 18.33
C ALA A 120 -3.50 6.99 19.42
N SER A 121 -3.45 5.85 20.13
CA SER A 121 -4.35 5.54 21.24
C SER A 121 -3.92 6.15 22.59
N GLY A 122 -2.74 6.77 22.66
CA GLY A 122 -2.19 7.31 23.91
C GLY A 122 -1.73 6.24 24.91
N LEU A 123 -1.41 5.03 24.43
CA LEU A 123 -0.97 3.89 25.24
C LEU A 123 0.54 3.75 25.28
#